data_AF-A0A3M2BQV4-F1
#
_entry.id   AF-A0A3M2BQV4-F1
#
_cell.length_a   1.000
_cell.length_b   1.000
_cell.length_c   1.000
_cell.angle_alpha   90.00
_cell.angle_beta   90.00
_cell.angle_gamma   90.00
#
_symmetry.space_group_name_H-M   'P 1'
#
loop_
_entity.id
_entity.type
_entity.pdbx_description
1 polymer ?
#
loop_
_entity_poly.entity_id
_entity_poly.type
_entity_poly.pdbx_seq_one_letter_code
_entity_poly.pdbx_strand_id
1 'polypeptide(L)'
;MSITLPRAVQESLAILRASRAVSGRAEEVALMEERIRRVVGVFEQVGARLERTHATEGWIVPVPEVLIALRFLSAVSSWRARTKKISDVADLAAMVQALGEDRLDRELLRELAARVYPGAEVELERLLERIARGEAITI
;
A
#
# COMPACT_ATOMS: atom_id res chain seq x y z
N MET A 1 18.65 10.17 -10.54
CA MET A 1 19.15 8.85 -10.08
C MET A 1 18.43 7.78 -10.90
N SER A 2 19.19 6.88 -11.55
CA SER A 2 18.62 5.73 -12.27
C SER A 2 18.29 4.62 -11.29
N ILE A 3 17.07 4.09 -11.35
CA ILE A 3 16.53 3.13 -10.39
C ILE A 3 16.84 1.71 -10.89
N THR A 4 17.38 0.85 -10.03
CA THR A 4 17.54 -0.58 -10.32
C THR A 4 16.48 -1.36 -9.55
N LEU A 5 15.43 -1.80 -10.25
CA LEU A 5 14.31 -2.53 -9.63
C LEU A 5 14.77 -3.89 -9.08
N PRO A 6 14.17 -4.44 -8.02
CA PRO A 6 14.42 -5.81 -7.58
C PRO A 6 14.15 -6.83 -8.70
N ARG A 7 14.97 -7.88 -8.80
CA ARG A 7 14.90 -8.87 -9.88
C ARG A 7 13.49 -9.43 -10.12
N ALA A 8 12.78 -9.79 -9.06
CA ALA A 8 11.41 -10.33 -9.15
C ALA A 8 10.42 -9.31 -9.76
N VAL A 9 10.61 -8.01 -9.49
CA VAL A 9 9.82 -6.93 -10.08
C VAL A 9 10.18 -6.75 -11.54
N GLN A 10 11.47 -6.80 -11.88
CA GLN A 10 11.93 -6.75 -13.27
C GLN A 10 11.35 -7.90 -14.10
N GLU A 11 11.38 -9.12 -13.55
CA GLU A 11 10.82 -10.32 -14.18
C GLU A 11 9.30 -10.22 -14.35
N SER A 12 8.58 -9.72 -13.32
CA SER A 12 7.13 -9.50 -13.41
C SER A 12 6.77 -8.45 -14.46
N LEU A 13 7.53 -7.35 -14.56
CA LEU A 13 7.36 -6.34 -15.60
C LEU A 13 7.69 -6.89 -16.99
N ALA A 14 8.72 -7.74 -17.11
CA ALA A 14 9.06 -8.40 -18.37
C ALA A 14 7.92 -9.31 -18.86
N ILE A 15 7.29 -10.07 -17.95
CA ILE A 15 6.11 -10.89 -18.27
C ILE A 15 4.94 -10.02 -18.75
N LEU A 16 4.69 -8.88 -18.10
CA LEU A 16 3.63 -7.96 -18.51
C LEU A 16 3.91 -7.33 -19.88
N ARG A 17 5.17 -6.97 -20.17
CA ARG A 17 5.58 -6.47 -21.51
C ARG A 17 5.43 -7.54 -22.58
N ALA A 18 5.78 -8.78 -22.28
CA ALA A 18 5.57 -9.89 -23.21
C ALA A 18 4.07 -10.11 -23.47
N SER A 19 3.24 -10.05 -22.42
CA SER A 19 1.77 -10.12 -22.55
C SER A 19 1.19 -8.97 -23.39
N ARG A 20 1.76 -7.76 -23.29
CA ARG A 20 1.40 -6.60 -24.13
C ARG A 20 1.64 -6.87 -25.62
N ALA A 21 2.78 -7.48 -25.95
CA ALA A 21 3.14 -7.79 -27.34
C ALA A 21 2.21 -8.85 -27.97
N VAL A 22 1.62 -9.71 -27.15
CA VAL A 22 0.75 -10.82 -27.61
C VAL A 22 -0.73 -10.44 -27.64
N SER A 23 -1.20 -9.61 -26.71
CA SER A 23 -2.65 -9.41 -26.46
C SER A 23 -3.28 -8.18 -27.13
N GLY A 24 -2.49 -7.27 -27.72
CA GLY A 24 -3.01 -6.02 -28.33
C GLY A 24 -3.56 -4.99 -27.34
N ARG A 25 -3.59 -5.30 -26.03
CA ARG A 25 -4.13 -4.45 -24.95
C ARG A 25 -3.08 -3.49 -24.39
N ALA A 26 -2.53 -2.65 -25.27
CA ALA A 26 -1.38 -1.79 -24.96
C ALA A 26 -1.64 -0.78 -23.83
N GLU A 27 -2.82 -0.18 -23.78
CA GLU A 27 -3.18 0.82 -22.76
C GLU A 27 -3.42 0.20 -21.38
N GLU A 28 -4.13 -0.93 -21.32
CA GLU A 28 -4.43 -1.62 -20.06
C GLU A 28 -3.15 -2.10 -19.36
N VAL A 29 -2.18 -2.60 -20.15
CA VAL A 29 -0.87 -3.01 -19.62
C VAL A 29 0.00 -1.83 -19.21
N ALA A 30 -0.02 -0.71 -19.95
CA ALA A 30 0.73 0.49 -19.57
C ALA A 30 0.23 1.06 -18.23
N LEU A 31 -1.09 1.07 -18.03
CA LEU A 31 -1.70 1.47 -16.77
C LEU A 31 -1.29 0.54 -15.62
N MET A 32 -1.19 -0.77 -15.89
CA MET A 32 -0.74 -1.76 -14.92
C MET A 32 0.75 -1.57 -14.56
N GLU A 33 1.62 -1.34 -15.55
CA GLU A 33 3.04 -1.06 -15.33
C GLU A 33 3.26 0.20 -14.49
N GLU A 34 2.51 1.27 -14.77
CA GLU A 34 2.62 2.52 -14.01
C GLU A 34 2.12 2.36 -12.58
N ARG A 35 1.06 1.57 -12.37
CA ARG A 35 0.57 1.22 -11.03
C ARG A 35 1.57 0.37 -10.27
N ILE A 36 2.19 -0.64 -10.89
CA ILE A 36 3.25 -1.45 -10.27
C ILE A 36 4.45 -0.57 -9.92
N ARG A 37 4.85 0.34 -10.81
CA ARG A 37 5.90 1.32 -10.50
C ARG A 37 5.54 2.21 -9.31
N ARG A 38 4.28 2.64 -9.16
CA ARG A 38 3.85 3.38 -7.95
C ARG A 38 3.94 2.53 -6.71
N VAL A 39 3.42 1.31 -6.74
CA VAL A 39 3.47 0.39 -5.59
C VAL A 39 4.92 0.12 -5.19
N VAL A 40 5.77 -0.24 -6.15
CA VAL A 40 7.20 -0.48 -5.91
C VAL A 40 7.92 0.79 -5.46
N GLY A 41 7.62 1.96 -6.03
CA GLY A 41 8.18 3.22 -5.59
C GLY A 41 7.79 3.59 -4.15
N VAL A 42 6.55 3.28 -3.74
CA VAL A 42 6.12 3.36 -2.33
C VAL A 42 6.95 2.40 -1.49
N PHE A 43 7.08 1.14 -1.89
CA PHE A 43 7.88 0.14 -1.16
C PHE A 43 9.38 0.46 -1.10
N GLU A 44 9.97 1.09 -2.11
CA GLU A 44 11.38 1.46 -2.14
C GLU A 44 11.66 2.72 -1.29
N GLN A 45 10.77 3.71 -1.27
CA GLN A 45 10.92 4.89 -0.40
C GLN A 45 10.57 4.58 1.05
N VAL A 46 9.57 3.72 1.26
CA VAL A 46 9.32 3.07 2.55
C VAL A 46 10.53 2.23 2.94
N GLY A 47 11.09 1.48 2.00
CA GLY A 47 12.30 0.66 2.11
C GLY A 47 13.53 1.44 2.55
N ALA A 48 13.73 2.61 1.96
CA ALA A 48 14.78 3.55 2.37
C ALA A 48 14.53 4.14 3.77
N ARG A 49 13.30 4.07 4.29
CA ARG A 49 12.93 4.42 5.66
C ARG A 49 12.67 3.21 6.56
N LEU A 50 12.85 1.98 6.05
CA LEU A 50 12.88 0.75 6.84
C LEU A 50 14.12 0.69 7.74
N GLU A 51 14.96 1.73 7.79
CA GLU A 51 15.88 1.93 8.91
C GLU A 51 15.14 2.10 10.26
N ARG A 52 13.82 2.36 10.25
CA ARG A 52 12.95 2.24 11.44
C ARG A 52 12.39 0.83 11.67
N THR A 53 12.93 -0.20 11.02
CA THR A 53 12.52 -1.59 11.29
C THR A 53 13.05 -2.04 12.64
N HIS A 54 12.14 -2.51 13.49
CA HIS A 54 12.56 -3.25 14.67
C HIS A 54 13.01 -4.63 14.19
N ALA A 55 14.28 -4.96 14.43
CA ALA A 55 14.77 -6.32 14.30
C ALA A 55 14.22 -7.12 15.49
N THR A 56 13.19 -7.91 15.25
CA THR A 56 12.66 -8.84 16.25
C THR A 56 13.09 -10.25 15.82
N GLU A 57 13.90 -10.92 16.64
CA GLU A 57 14.30 -12.32 16.42
C GLU A 57 14.94 -12.59 15.04
N GLY A 58 15.66 -11.61 14.48
CA GLY A 58 16.31 -11.73 13.16
C GLY A 58 15.41 -11.44 11.96
N TRP A 59 14.14 -11.04 12.20
CA TRP A 59 13.22 -10.62 11.15
C TRP A 59 13.18 -9.10 11.02
N ILE A 60 13.22 -8.61 9.79
CA ILE A 60 13.02 -7.20 9.45
C ILE A 60 11.51 -6.96 9.33
N VAL A 61 10.91 -6.36 10.36
CA VAL A 61 9.48 -6.07 10.38
C VAL A 61 9.25 -4.57 10.12
N PRO A 62 8.50 -4.19 9.07
CA PRO A 62 8.15 -2.79 8.82
C PRO A 62 7.45 -2.14 10.00
N VAL A 63 7.62 -0.82 10.17
CA VAL A 63 6.83 -0.07 11.15
C VAL A 63 5.33 -0.22 10.86
N PRO A 64 4.47 -0.17 11.87
CA PRO A 64 3.05 -0.44 11.69
C PRO A 64 2.36 0.47 10.67
N GLU A 65 2.79 1.73 10.54
CA GLU A 65 2.26 2.71 9.59
C GLU A 65 2.43 2.25 8.14
N VAL A 66 3.54 1.57 7.85
CA VAL A 66 3.80 0.98 6.53
C VAL A 66 2.77 -0.09 6.24
N LEU A 67 2.57 -1.01 7.19
CA LEU A 67 1.61 -2.09 7.03
C LEU A 67 0.18 -1.56 6.88
N ILE A 68 -0.18 -0.52 7.63
CA ILE A 68 -1.48 0.17 7.53
C ILE A 68 -1.65 0.81 6.14
N ALA A 69 -0.64 1.53 5.66
CA ALA A 69 -0.68 2.16 4.33
C ALA A 69 -0.84 1.13 3.20
N LEU A 70 -0.20 -0.05 3.32
CA LEU A 70 -0.35 -1.15 2.36
C LEU A 70 -1.73 -1.79 2.39
N ARG A 71 -2.33 -1.91 3.58
CA ARG A 71 -3.72 -2.36 3.72
C ARG A 71 -4.69 -1.36 3.13
N PHE A 72 -4.48 -0.08 3.39
CA PHE A 72 -5.26 0.99 2.79
C PHE A 72 -5.19 0.96 1.26
N LEU A 73 -3.98 0.89 0.68
CA LEU A 73 -3.76 0.72 -0.75
C LEU A 73 -4.51 -0.49 -1.32
N SER A 74 -4.50 -1.62 -0.60
CA SER A 74 -5.20 -2.84 -1.02
C SER A 74 -6.71 -2.66 -1.00
N ALA A 75 -7.25 -1.99 0.02
CA ALA A 75 -8.67 -1.70 0.17
C ALA A 75 -9.21 -0.78 -0.93
N VAL A 76 -8.45 0.26 -1.30
CA VAL A 76 -8.85 1.23 -2.34
C VAL A 76 -8.53 0.77 -3.77
N SER A 77 -7.79 -0.33 -3.93
CA SER A 77 -7.39 -0.85 -5.25
C SER A 77 -8.60 -1.27 -6.10
N SER A 78 -8.70 -0.76 -7.33
CA SER A 78 -9.82 -1.06 -8.25
C SER A 78 -9.89 -2.52 -8.69
N TRP A 79 -8.79 -3.27 -8.61
CA TRP A 79 -8.68 -4.65 -9.09
C TRP A 79 -8.93 -5.69 -8.00
N ARG A 80 -9.00 -5.25 -6.74
CA ARG A 80 -9.19 -6.14 -5.59
C ARG A 80 -10.66 -6.54 -5.52
N ALA A 81 -10.93 -7.84 -5.39
CA ALA A 81 -12.29 -8.34 -5.22
C ALA A 81 -12.95 -7.72 -3.98
N ARG A 82 -14.25 -7.41 -4.06
CA ARG A 82 -14.99 -6.73 -2.98
C ARG A 82 -14.84 -7.42 -1.62
N THR A 83 -14.96 -8.74 -1.58
CA THR A 83 -14.79 -9.54 -0.35
C THR A 83 -13.39 -9.41 0.25
N LYS A 84 -12.36 -9.27 -0.59
CA LYS A 84 -10.98 -9.05 -0.14
C LYS A 84 -10.79 -7.63 0.39
N LYS A 85 -11.43 -6.62 -0.22
CA LYS A 85 -11.41 -5.25 0.31
C LYS A 85 -11.99 -5.16 1.73
N ILE A 86 -13.09 -5.88 2.00
CA ILE A 86 -13.69 -5.97 3.34
C ILE A 86 -12.68 -6.51 4.34
N SER A 87 -11.98 -7.58 3.97
CA SER A 87 -10.90 -8.13 4.80
C SER A 87 -9.76 -7.12 5.02
N ASP A 88 -9.35 -6.38 4.00
CA ASP A 88 -8.25 -5.41 4.12
C ASP A 88 -8.60 -4.24 5.06
N VAL A 89 -9.85 -3.78 5.04
CA VAL A 89 -10.32 -2.75 5.96
C VAL A 89 -10.46 -3.28 7.39
N ALA A 90 -10.94 -4.52 7.55
CA ALA A 90 -11.00 -5.17 8.86
C ALA A 90 -9.59 -5.34 9.46
N ASP A 91 -8.63 -5.80 8.65
CA ASP A 91 -7.23 -5.95 9.04
C ASP A 91 -6.63 -4.59 9.43
N LEU A 92 -6.90 -3.54 8.65
CA LEU A 92 -6.46 -2.18 8.95
C LEU A 92 -7.04 -1.68 10.29
N ALA A 93 -8.34 -1.84 10.50
CA ALA A 93 -9.01 -1.44 11.72
C ALA A 93 -8.44 -2.19 12.94
N ALA A 94 -8.24 -3.49 12.83
CA ALA A 94 -7.65 -4.31 13.88
C ALA A 94 -6.22 -3.86 14.23
N MET A 95 -5.41 -3.50 13.23
CA MET A 95 -4.07 -2.97 13.44
C MET A 95 -4.08 -1.63 14.17
N VAL A 96 -4.92 -0.70 13.72
CA VAL A 96 -5.06 0.63 14.36
C VAL A 96 -5.52 0.48 15.81
N GLN A 97 -6.49 -0.39 16.07
CA GLN A 97 -6.99 -0.65 17.43
C GLN A 97 -5.95 -1.34 18.32
N ALA A 98 -5.20 -2.31 17.78
CA ALA A 98 -4.16 -3.02 18.53
C ALA A 98 -2.98 -2.10 18.91
N LEU A 99 -2.63 -1.16 18.03
CA LEU A 99 -1.63 -0.13 18.31
C LEU A 99 -2.19 0.95 19.24
N GLY A 100 -3.45 1.32 19.12
CA GLY A 100 -4.00 2.48 19.83
C GLY A 100 -3.50 3.80 19.23
N GLU A 101 -4.30 4.85 19.40
CA GLU A 101 -4.08 6.12 18.69
C GLU A 101 -2.76 6.81 19.05
N ASP A 102 -2.34 6.74 20.32
CA ASP A 102 -1.15 7.42 20.83
C ASP A 102 0.17 6.86 20.27
N ARG A 103 0.14 5.66 19.67
CA ARG A 103 1.32 4.99 19.12
C ARG A 103 1.43 5.11 17.60
N LEU A 104 0.46 5.74 16.93
CA LEU A 104 0.43 5.89 15.48
C LEU A 104 1.11 7.19 15.04
N ASP A 105 2.13 7.08 14.20
CA ASP A 105 2.70 8.23 13.49
C ASP A 105 1.74 8.68 12.37
N ARG A 106 0.79 9.55 12.73
CA ARG A 106 -0.23 10.10 11.83
C ARG A 106 0.38 10.89 10.67
N GLU A 107 1.49 11.59 10.92
CA GLU A 107 2.18 12.35 9.88
C GLU A 107 2.76 11.41 8.82
N LEU A 108 3.44 10.34 9.27
CA LEU A 108 3.94 9.31 8.37
C LEU A 108 2.81 8.63 7.60
N LEU A 109 1.71 8.27 8.24
CA LEU A 109 0.54 7.69 7.55
C LEU A 109 -0.01 8.60 6.47
N ARG A 110 -0.13 9.90 6.75
CA ARG A 110 -0.57 10.90 5.77
C ARG A 110 0.37 10.96 4.58
N GLU A 111 1.68 10.98 4.86
CA GLU A 111 2.73 10.99 3.85
C GLU A 111 2.68 9.74 2.95
N LEU A 112 2.46 8.57 3.55
CA LEU A 112 2.34 7.29 2.83
C LEU A 112 1.05 7.22 2.00
N ALA A 113 -0.06 7.68 2.55
CA ALA A 113 -1.35 7.69 1.86
C ALA A 113 -1.32 8.59 0.63
N ALA A 114 -0.77 9.80 0.73
CA ALA A 114 -0.66 10.75 -0.39
C ALA A 114 0.09 10.17 -1.62
N ARG A 115 0.88 9.11 -1.42
CA ARG A 115 1.59 8.40 -2.51
C ARG A 115 0.75 7.35 -3.23
N VAL A 116 -0.40 6.96 -2.68
CA VAL A 116 -1.31 5.98 -3.29
C VAL A 116 -2.01 6.61 -4.50
N TYR A 117 -2.68 7.74 -4.30
CA TYR A 117 -3.21 8.64 -5.34
C TYR A 117 -3.49 10.04 -4.74
N PRO A 118 -3.64 11.10 -5.56
CA PRO A 118 -3.94 12.43 -5.04
C PRO A 118 -5.23 12.48 -4.22
N GLY A 119 -5.17 12.92 -2.96
CA GLY A 119 -6.32 13.01 -2.06
C GLY A 119 -6.56 11.76 -1.19
N ALA A 120 -5.78 10.70 -1.40
CA ALA A 120 -5.83 9.48 -0.61
C ALA A 120 -5.59 9.71 0.89
N GLU A 121 -4.82 10.73 1.24
CA GLU A 121 -4.57 11.15 2.63
C GLU A 121 -5.84 11.61 3.36
N VAL A 122 -6.79 12.23 2.65
CA VAL A 122 -8.07 12.66 3.23
C VAL A 122 -8.97 11.44 3.45
N GLU A 123 -8.97 10.50 2.52
CA GLU A 123 -9.74 9.26 2.64
C GLU A 123 -9.21 8.38 3.77
N LEU A 124 -7.89 8.26 3.92
CA LEU A 124 -7.30 7.55 5.04
C LEU A 124 -7.66 8.21 6.38
N GLU A 125 -7.55 9.54 6.50
CA GLU A 125 -7.87 10.22 7.76
C GLU A 125 -9.34 9.98 8.16
N ARG A 126 -10.27 10.11 7.21
CA ARG A 126 -11.69 9.81 7.46
C ARG A 126 -11.90 8.37 7.89
N LEU A 127 -11.17 7.42 7.31
CA LEU A 127 -11.23 6.02 7.71
C LEU A 127 -10.74 5.83 9.15
N LEU A 128 -9.61 6.44 9.51
CA LEU A 128 -9.05 6.38 10.87
C LEU A 128 -10.00 7.01 11.89
N GLU A 129 -10.62 8.14 11.59
CA GLU A 129 -11.61 8.77 12.46
C GLU A 129 -12.85 7.87 12.70
N ARG A 130 -13.31 7.15 11.67
CA ARG A 130 -14.41 6.19 11.81
C ARG A 130 -14.01 5.01 12.70
N ILE A 131 -12.79 4.51 12.53
CA ILE A 131 -12.23 3.44 13.38
C ILE A 131 -12.17 3.90 14.84
N ALA A 132 -11.67 5.10 15.09
CA ALA A 132 -11.57 5.71 16.41
C ALA A 132 -12.93 5.82 17.11
N ARG A 133 -13.98 6.14 16.34
CA ARG A 133 -15.36 6.25 16.80
C ARG A 133 -16.08 4.90 16.93
N GLY A 134 -15.46 3.79 16.53
CA GLY A 134 -16.09 2.47 16.52
C GLY A 134 -17.24 2.35 15.51
N GLU A 135 -17.25 3.19 14.47
CA GLU A 135 -18.30 3.19 13.46
C GLU A 135 -18.19 1.99 12.52
N ALA A 136 -19.33 1.49 12.04
CA ALA A 136 -19.35 0.47 11.01
C ALA A 136 -18.68 1.01 9.74
N ILE A 137 -17.68 0.29 9.21
CA ILE A 137 -16.94 0.69 8.01
C ILE A 137 -17.55 -0.02 6.79
N THR A 138 -18.01 0.78 5.83
CA THR A 138 -18.63 0.34 4.58
C THR A 138 -17.72 0.63 3.39
N ILE A 139 -17.60 -0.34 2.48
CA ILE A 139 -16.75 -0.31 1.27
C ILE A 139 -17.59 -0.59 0.02
#